data_AF-G5GNF3-F1
#
_entry.id   AF-G5GNF3-F1
#
_cell.length_a   1.000
_cell.length_b   1.000
_cell.length_c   1.000
_cell.angle_alpha   90.00
_cell.angle_beta   90.00
_cell.angle_gamma   90.00
#
_symmetry.space_group_name_H-M   'P 1'
#
loop_
_entity.id
_entity.type
_entity.pdbx_description
1 polymer ?
#
loop_
_entity_poly.entity_id
_entity_poly.type
_entity_poly.pdbx_seq_one_letter_code
_entity_poly.pdbx_strand_id
1 'polypeptide(L)'
;MLCRTFFCALAGAFLLILPLESAANAMAPEEQVEQMMISRGLPFAVRETHADLSGAALSLAQHTDTEENWLICTVGDTVFGAPMTADLYRTGMLTDAYGTTPPAIFESCFFQDAHDDADDTLGIWEGEDHYLTVYYSYDVIDGQITADNYISSARGTIDAEHYDARIVSEEHNTAIHTFFSLLPGLRKKIEGNFINI
;
A
#
# COMPACT_ATOMS: atom_id res chain seq x y z
N MET A 1 -36.68 -70.46 -17.39
CA MET A 1 -35.91 -70.59 -18.65
C MET A 1 -35.25 -69.24 -18.89
N LEU A 2 -33.96 -69.03 -18.57
CA LEU A 2 -32.77 -69.37 -19.39
C LEU A 2 -33.02 -69.03 -20.88
N CYS A 3 -32.29 -68.15 -21.57
CA CYS A 3 -30.83 -67.90 -21.65
C CYS A 3 -30.59 -66.44 -22.13
N ARG A 4 -29.65 -65.66 -21.57
CA ARG A 4 -28.20 -65.55 -21.94
C ARG A 4 -27.99 -65.16 -23.42
N THR A 5 -27.14 -64.24 -23.87
CA THR A 5 -26.03 -63.36 -23.38
C THR A 5 -25.67 -62.50 -24.62
N PHE A 6 -25.15 -61.27 -24.53
CA PHE A 6 -23.72 -61.00 -24.66
C PHE A 6 -23.41 -59.50 -24.44
N PHE A 7 -22.24 -59.29 -23.83
CA PHE A 7 -21.55 -58.06 -23.48
C PHE A 7 -21.27 -57.11 -24.65
N CYS A 8 -21.21 -55.80 -24.37
CA CYS A 8 -19.98 -55.02 -24.58
C CYS A 8 -20.02 -53.70 -23.80
N ALA A 9 -18.97 -53.49 -23.02
CA ALA A 9 -18.72 -52.33 -22.20
C ALA A 9 -18.41 -51.09 -23.06
N LEU A 10 -19.00 -49.94 -22.72
CA LEU A 10 -18.43 -48.64 -23.05
C LEU A 10 -18.10 -47.94 -21.74
N ALA A 11 -16.84 -48.09 -21.35
CA ALA A 11 -16.16 -47.20 -20.44
C ALA A 11 -16.14 -45.81 -21.08
N GLY A 12 -17.12 -44.99 -20.74
CA GLY A 12 -17.09 -43.56 -21.02
C GLY A 12 -16.04 -42.93 -20.13
N ALA A 13 -14.83 -42.77 -20.65
CA ALA A 13 -13.81 -41.91 -20.07
C ALA A 13 -14.38 -40.48 -20.06
N PHE A 14 -14.93 -40.07 -18.92
CA PHE A 14 -15.16 -38.67 -18.61
C PHE A 14 -13.77 -38.06 -18.41
N LEU A 15 -13.19 -37.57 -19.50
CA LEU A 15 -12.06 -36.65 -19.46
C LEU A 15 -12.52 -35.45 -18.64
N LEU A 16 -12.10 -35.43 -17.38
CA LEU A 16 -11.99 -34.24 -16.56
C LEU A 16 -11.16 -33.24 -17.35
N ILE A 17 -11.82 -32.40 -18.14
CA ILE A 17 -11.26 -31.12 -18.55
C ILE A 17 -11.27 -30.29 -17.27
N LEU A 18 -10.25 -30.50 -16.44
CA LEU A 18 -9.86 -29.49 -15.47
C LEU A 18 -9.70 -28.19 -16.26
N PRO A 19 -10.26 -27.05 -15.84
CA PRO A 19 -9.70 -25.81 -16.29
C PRO A 19 -8.24 -25.84 -15.79
N LEU A 20 -7.30 -26.06 -16.71
CA LEU A 20 -6.01 -25.40 -16.59
C LEU A 20 -6.34 -23.91 -16.64
N GLU A 21 -6.84 -23.35 -15.53
CA GLU A 21 -6.47 -21.98 -15.19
C GLU A 21 -4.96 -22.03 -15.12
N SER A 22 -4.39 -21.51 -16.19
CA SER A 22 -2.98 -21.54 -16.44
C SER A 22 -2.25 -21.03 -15.20
N ALA A 23 -1.27 -21.81 -14.73
CA ALA A 23 -0.09 -21.24 -14.10
C ALA A 23 0.70 -20.40 -15.14
N ALA A 24 0.03 -19.43 -15.78
CA ALA A 24 0.62 -18.43 -16.65
C ALA A 24 0.93 -17.23 -15.76
N ASN A 25 2.21 -17.03 -15.47
CA ASN A 25 2.83 -15.81 -14.98
C ASN A 25 1.93 -14.94 -14.09
N ALA A 26 1.68 -15.38 -12.85
CA ALA A 26 1.29 -14.43 -11.83
C ALA A 26 2.46 -13.45 -11.66
N MET A 27 2.28 -12.26 -12.20
CA MET A 27 3.24 -11.16 -12.16
C MET A 27 3.66 -10.90 -10.71
N ALA A 28 4.93 -10.62 -10.45
CA ALA A 28 5.39 -10.32 -9.10
C ALA A 28 4.68 -9.05 -8.56
N PRO A 29 4.44 -8.91 -7.25
CA PRO A 29 3.80 -7.70 -6.70
C PRO A 29 4.49 -6.40 -7.13
N GLU A 30 5.82 -6.40 -7.21
CA GLU A 30 6.63 -5.27 -7.67
C GLU A 30 6.31 -4.90 -9.12
N GLU A 31 6.25 -5.89 -10.01
CA GLU A 31 5.93 -5.70 -11.42
C GLU A 31 4.48 -5.21 -11.60
N GLN A 32 3.53 -5.70 -10.78
CA GLN A 32 2.14 -5.26 -10.83
C GLN A 32 2.00 -3.77 -10.46
N VAL A 33 2.62 -3.36 -9.35
CA VAL A 33 2.59 -1.96 -8.90
C VAL A 33 3.33 -1.06 -9.89
N GLU A 34 4.47 -1.50 -10.43
CA GLU A 34 5.22 -0.71 -11.42
C GLU A 34 4.43 -0.50 -12.71
N GLN A 35 3.77 -1.54 -13.23
CA GLN A 35 2.90 -1.40 -14.41
C GLN A 35 1.72 -0.45 -14.13
N MET A 36 1.15 -0.49 -12.93
CA MET A 36 0.10 0.44 -12.52
C MET A 36 0.63 1.89 -12.52
N MET A 37 1.78 2.15 -11.88
CA MET A 37 2.42 3.49 -11.86
C MET A 37 2.69 3.99 -13.28
N ILE A 38 3.27 3.15 -14.15
CA ILE A 38 3.54 3.49 -15.56
C ILE A 38 2.23 3.81 -16.30
N SER A 39 1.18 3.01 -16.10
CA SER A 39 -0.12 3.22 -16.77
C SER A 39 -0.78 4.54 -16.37
N ARG A 40 -0.49 5.02 -15.15
CA ARG A 40 -0.93 6.30 -14.61
C ARG A 40 0.02 7.45 -14.94
N GLY A 41 1.17 7.17 -15.56
CA GLY A 41 2.20 8.18 -15.86
C GLY A 41 2.94 8.68 -14.63
N LEU A 42 2.92 7.93 -13.52
CA LEU A 42 3.62 8.29 -12.30
C LEU A 42 5.13 7.99 -12.43
N PRO A 43 6.02 8.92 -12.05
CA PRO A 43 7.46 8.85 -12.32
C PRO A 43 8.22 7.99 -11.29
N PHE A 44 7.81 6.74 -11.09
CA PHE A 44 8.39 5.85 -10.07
C PHE A 44 8.83 4.51 -10.65
N ALA A 45 10.03 4.07 -10.25
CA ALA A 45 10.52 2.72 -10.46
C ALA A 45 10.41 1.92 -9.15
N VAL A 46 9.77 0.75 -9.16
CA VAL A 46 9.51 -0.04 -7.94
C VAL A 46 10.71 -0.92 -7.62
N ARG A 47 11.10 -0.97 -6.34
CA ARG A 47 12.27 -1.73 -5.85
C ARG A 47 11.88 -2.98 -5.07
N GLU A 48 10.91 -2.84 -4.17
CA GLU A 48 10.40 -3.94 -3.33
C GLU A 48 8.94 -3.65 -2.98
N THR A 49 8.13 -4.70 -2.84
CA THR A 49 6.71 -4.55 -2.51
C THR A 49 6.28 -5.56 -1.44
N HIS A 50 5.49 -5.07 -0.49
CA HIS A 50 4.69 -5.90 0.39
C HIS A 50 3.20 -5.68 0.09
N ALA A 51 2.56 -6.71 -0.46
CA ALA A 51 1.13 -6.73 -0.73
C ALA A 51 0.39 -7.64 0.26
N ASP A 52 -0.84 -7.26 0.60
CA ASP A 52 -1.75 -8.11 1.36
C ASP A 52 -2.72 -8.90 0.45
N LEU A 53 -3.65 -9.62 1.07
CA LEU A 53 -4.61 -10.48 0.36
C LEU A 53 -5.75 -9.69 -0.31
N SER A 54 -5.95 -8.42 0.04
CA SER A 54 -6.94 -7.55 -0.60
C SER A 54 -6.44 -6.99 -1.93
N GLY A 55 -5.13 -7.08 -2.18
CA GLY A 55 -4.47 -6.45 -3.32
C GLY A 55 -3.89 -5.08 -2.99
N ALA A 56 -4.09 -4.56 -1.78
CA ALA A 56 -3.39 -3.38 -1.32
C ALA A 56 -1.89 -3.68 -1.18
N ALA A 57 -1.06 -2.70 -1.49
CA ALA A 57 0.38 -2.86 -1.46
C ALA A 57 1.09 -1.62 -0.94
N LEU A 58 2.21 -1.82 -0.26
CA LEU A 58 3.18 -0.79 0.07
C LEU A 58 4.52 -1.14 -0.59
N SER A 59 5.05 -0.19 -1.34
CA SER A 59 6.25 -0.37 -2.15
C SER A 59 7.31 0.64 -1.77
N LEU A 60 8.57 0.19 -1.74
CA LEU A 60 9.72 1.08 -1.85
C LEU A 60 9.90 1.38 -3.34
N ALA A 61 9.83 2.64 -3.71
CA ALA A 61 10.03 3.10 -5.08
C ALA A 61 11.08 4.22 -5.12
N GLN A 62 11.64 4.45 -6.31
CA GLN A 62 12.54 5.56 -6.57
C GLN A 62 11.93 6.47 -7.61
N HIS A 63 11.85 7.77 -7.32
CA HIS A 63 11.41 8.78 -8.27
C HIS A 63 12.42 8.85 -9.42
N THR A 64 11.97 8.74 -10.67
CA THR A 64 12.85 8.57 -11.83
C THR A 64 13.65 9.82 -12.16
N ASP A 65 13.11 11.00 -11.85
CA ASP A 65 13.77 12.28 -12.17
C ASP A 65 14.70 12.80 -11.06
N THR A 66 14.33 12.61 -9.78
CA THR A 66 15.07 13.14 -8.64
C THR A 66 15.95 12.09 -7.95
N GLU A 67 15.77 10.81 -8.30
CA GLU A 67 16.39 9.65 -7.64
C GLU A 67 16.03 9.50 -6.14
N GLU A 68 15.08 10.27 -5.63
CA GLU A 68 14.62 10.19 -4.25
C GLU A 68 13.84 8.89 -4.01
N ASN A 69 14.03 8.28 -2.84
CA ASN A 69 13.27 7.10 -2.45
C ASN A 69 11.96 7.50 -1.81
N TRP A 70 10.90 6.81 -2.17
CA TRP A 70 9.53 7.03 -1.71
C TRP A 70 8.93 5.71 -1.21
N LEU A 71 8.07 5.82 -0.21
CA LEU A 71 7.14 4.77 0.18
C LEU A 71 5.82 5.06 -0.50
N ILE A 72 5.37 4.17 -1.39
CA ILE A 72 4.11 4.33 -2.13
C ILE A 72 3.15 3.21 -1.75
N CYS A 73 1.98 3.60 -1.25
CA CYS A 73 0.85 2.72 -0.96
C CYS A 73 -0.19 2.80 -2.09
N THR A 74 -0.68 1.64 -2.49
CA THR A 74 -1.76 1.49 -3.48
C THR A 74 -2.91 0.75 -2.82
N VAL A 75 -4.11 1.33 -2.86
CA VAL A 75 -5.33 0.75 -2.28
C VAL A 75 -6.51 1.08 -3.18
N GLY A 76 -7.05 0.08 -3.88
CA GLY A 76 -8.07 0.32 -4.90
C GLY A 76 -7.51 1.26 -5.98
N ASP A 77 -8.18 2.39 -6.21
CA ASP A 77 -7.75 3.43 -7.14
C ASP A 77 -6.89 4.53 -6.49
N THR A 78 -6.71 4.52 -5.17
CA THR A 78 -5.94 5.53 -4.45
C THR A 78 -4.45 5.17 -4.49
N VAL A 79 -3.61 6.16 -4.83
CA VAL A 79 -2.15 6.07 -4.73
C VAL A 79 -1.67 7.13 -3.76
N PHE A 80 -1.20 6.69 -2.60
CA PHE A 80 -0.74 7.54 -1.51
C PHE A 80 0.75 7.32 -1.29
N GLY A 81 1.54 8.36 -1.10
CA GLY A 81 2.97 8.17 -0.86
C GLY A 81 3.63 9.28 -0.08
N ALA A 82 4.85 9.00 0.36
CA ALA A 82 5.69 9.95 1.07
C ALA A 82 7.18 9.71 0.77
N PRO A 83 8.02 10.76 0.79
CA PRO A 83 9.47 10.59 0.77
C PRO A 83 9.93 9.67 1.91
N MET A 84 10.81 8.73 1.60
CA MET A 84 11.33 7.78 2.58
C MET A 84 12.36 8.47 3.48
N THR A 85 11.90 9.01 4.60
CA THR A 85 12.79 9.49 5.68
C THR A 85 13.12 8.37 6.66
N ALA A 86 14.23 8.53 7.38
CA ALA A 86 14.63 7.53 8.37
C ALA A 86 13.67 7.47 9.57
N ASP A 87 12.93 8.55 9.84
CA ASP A 87 11.95 8.61 10.93
C ASP A 87 10.64 7.93 10.52
N LEU A 88 10.12 8.20 9.31
CA LEU A 88 8.96 7.51 8.75
C LEU A 88 9.25 6.00 8.60
N TYR A 89 10.45 5.65 8.10
CA TYR A 89 10.87 4.26 8.01
C TYR A 89 10.99 3.60 9.39
N ARG A 90 11.16 4.33 10.50
CA ARG A 90 11.27 3.76 11.85
C ARG A 90 9.99 3.88 12.69
N THR A 91 8.90 4.41 12.14
CA THR A 91 7.60 4.51 12.83
C THR A 91 7.19 3.18 13.47
N GLY A 92 6.78 3.20 14.74
CA GLY A 92 6.42 2.00 15.50
C GLY A 92 7.56 1.08 15.94
N MET A 93 8.82 1.46 15.72
CA MET A 93 9.98 0.71 16.24
C MET A 93 10.53 1.27 17.55
N LEU A 94 10.26 2.54 17.84
CA LEU A 94 10.87 3.28 18.94
C LEU A 94 9.79 3.86 19.85
N THR A 95 10.07 3.84 21.15
CA THR A 95 9.32 4.59 22.17
C THR A 95 10.22 5.68 22.73
N ASP A 96 9.61 6.74 23.23
CA ASP A 96 10.33 7.78 23.96
C ASP A 96 10.79 7.29 25.35
N ALA A 97 11.46 8.16 26.11
CA ALA A 97 11.95 7.85 27.45
C ALA A 97 10.86 7.47 28.47
N TYR A 98 9.59 7.72 28.14
CA TYR A 98 8.43 7.43 28.96
C TYR A 98 7.65 6.19 28.47
N GLY A 99 8.13 5.52 27.42
CA GLY A 99 7.44 4.37 26.82
C GLY A 99 6.29 4.77 25.89
N THR A 100 6.18 6.05 25.53
CA THR A 100 5.16 6.55 24.62
C THR A 100 5.64 6.41 23.19
N THR A 101 4.76 5.98 22.31
CA THR A 101 5.01 5.96 20.88
C THR A 101 4.70 7.34 20.30
N PRO A 102 5.70 8.09 19.80
CA PRO A 102 5.42 9.40 19.22
C PRO A 102 4.59 9.25 17.94
N PRO A 103 3.66 10.20 17.67
CA PRO A 103 2.91 10.23 16.43
C PRO A 103 3.85 10.34 15.24
N ALA A 104 3.44 9.79 14.09
CA ALA A 104 4.16 10.01 12.84
C ALA A 104 3.71 11.36 12.26
N ILE A 105 4.68 12.20 11.90
CA ILE A 105 4.46 13.49 11.24
C ILE A 105 5.35 13.54 10.01
N PHE A 106 4.74 13.64 8.84
CA PHE A 106 5.48 13.57 7.57
C PHE A 106 4.69 14.21 6.43
N GLU A 107 5.42 14.77 5.48
CA GLU A 107 4.87 15.24 4.21
C GLU A 107 4.49 14.05 3.34
N SER A 108 3.37 14.18 2.63
CA SER A 108 2.82 13.11 1.81
C SER A 108 2.09 13.66 0.60
N CYS A 109 1.74 12.77 -0.32
CA CYS A 109 1.01 13.08 -1.53
C CYS A 109 -0.03 11.99 -1.81
N PHE A 110 -1.25 12.41 -2.14
CA PHE A 110 -2.22 11.62 -2.88
C PHE A 110 -2.04 11.96 -4.36
N PHE A 111 -1.56 10.99 -5.14
CA PHE A 111 -1.24 11.19 -6.55
C PHE A 111 -2.50 11.05 -7.40
N GLN A 112 -2.69 12.00 -8.32
CA GLN A 112 -3.87 12.06 -9.20
C GLN A 112 -5.17 11.97 -8.40
N ASP A 113 -5.24 12.75 -7.33
CA ASP A 113 -6.36 12.79 -6.38
C ASP A 113 -7.57 13.53 -6.99
N ALA A 114 -8.76 13.28 -6.42
CA ALA A 114 -9.99 13.91 -6.86
C ALA A 114 -10.17 15.29 -6.23
N HIS A 115 -10.36 16.33 -7.06
CA HIS A 115 -10.84 17.65 -6.62
C HIS A 115 -12.31 17.58 -6.17
N ASP A 116 -12.72 18.47 -5.27
CA ASP A 116 -14.04 18.65 -4.65
C ASP A 116 -14.43 17.60 -3.58
N ASP A 117 -13.46 17.04 -2.85
CA ASP A 117 -13.71 16.15 -1.69
C ASP A 117 -13.60 16.90 -0.34
N ALA A 118 -13.99 16.22 0.74
CA ALA A 118 -14.05 16.74 2.10
C ALA A 118 -12.69 17.24 2.65
N ASP A 119 -11.59 16.78 2.05
CA ASP A 119 -10.22 17.12 2.46
C ASP A 119 -9.53 18.16 1.56
N ASP A 120 -10.21 18.71 0.54
CA ASP A 120 -9.65 19.67 -0.43
C ASP A 120 -8.94 20.88 0.16
N THR A 121 -9.34 21.29 1.37
CA THR A 121 -8.77 22.46 2.04
C THR A 121 -7.49 22.15 2.81
N LEU A 122 -7.15 20.87 2.95
CA LEU A 122 -5.93 20.40 3.60
C LEU A 122 -4.77 20.53 2.60
N GLY A 123 -3.56 20.76 3.12
CA GLY A 123 -2.37 20.76 2.28
C GLY A 123 -2.38 21.78 1.14
N ILE A 124 -1.77 21.42 0.02
CA ILE A 124 -1.72 22.17 -1.23
C ILE A 124 -1.93 21.24 -2.42
N TRP A 125 -2.40 21.81 -3.53
CA TRP A 125 -2.57 21.10 -4.80
C TRP A 125 -1.50 21.52 -5.80
N GLU A 126 -0.85 20.56 -6.43
CA GLU A 126 0.03 20.76 -7.59
C GLU A 126 -0.53 20.00 -8.80
N GLY A 127 -1.38 20.68 -9.57
CA GLY A 127 -2.10 20.02 -10.65
C GLY A 127 -3.15 19.05 -10.11
N GLU A 128 -3.00 17.76 -10.41
CA GLU A 128 -3.87 16.68 -9.92
C GLU A 128 -3.34 16.02 -8.65
N ASP A 129 -2.13 16.39 -8.21
CA ASP A 129 -1.52 15.81 -7.00
C ASP A 129 -1.85 16.65 -5.77
N HIS A 130 -2.24 15.99 -4.70
CA HIS A 130 -2.67 16.61 -3.44
C HIS A 130 -1.64 16.33 -2.34
N TYR A 131 -0.85 17.35 -2.03
CA TYR A 131 0.21 17.27 -1.04
C TYR A 131 -0.28 17.74 0.31
N LEU A 132 -0.09 16.93 1.34
CA LEU A 132 -0.48 17.29 2.70
C LEU A 132 0.45 16.66 3.74
N THR A 133 0.58 17.33 4.89
CA THR A 133 1.29 16.75 6.03
C THR A 133 0.35 15.87 6.84
N VAL A 134 0.72 14.61 7.03
CA VAL A 134 -0.03 13.66 7.83
C VAL A 134 0.50 13.69 9.25
N TYR A 135 -0.40 13.96 10.20
CA TYR A 135 -0.24 13.64 11.60
C TYR A 135 -1.04 12.38 11.91
N TYR A 136 -0.33 11.29 12.23
CA TYR A 136 -0.89 9.98 12.48
C TYR A 136 -0.53 9.51 13.89
N SER A 137 -1.54 9.44 14.76
CA SER A 137 -1.40 8.81 16.07
C SER A 137 -1.71 7.32 15.99
N TYR A 138 -0.98 6.51 16.75
CA TYR A 138 -1.05 5.06 16.67
C TYR A 138 -0.53 4.39 17.93
N ASP A 139 -0.96 3.14 18.10
CA ASP A 139 -0.41 2.19 19.06
C ASP A 139 0.41 1.11 18.34
N VAL A 140 1.30 0.46 19.10
CA VAL A 140 2.00 -0.74 18.63
C VAL A 140 1.55 -1.93 19.46
N ILE A 141 0.84 -2.85 18.82
CA ILE A 141 0.32 -4.07 19.46
C ILE A 141 0.92 -5.26 18.71
N ASP A 142 1.67 -6.11 19.42
CA ASP A 142 2.35 -7.28 18.85
C ASP A 142 3.23 -6.96 17.62
N GLY A 143 3.87 -5.77 17.63
CA GLY A 143 4.72 -5.30 16.54
C GLY A 143 3.96 -4.80 15.31
N GLN A 144 2.63 -4.68 15.38
CA GLN A 144 1.78 -4.08 14.36
C GLN A 144 1.41 -2.65 14.74
N ILE A 145 1.43 -1.77 13.75
CA ILE A 145 0.97 -0.38 13.91
C ILE A 145 -0.55 -0.37 13.80
N THR A 146 -1.22 -0.02 14.90
CA THR A 146 -2.68 0.02 15.00
C THR A 146 -3.13 1.46 15.15
N ALA A 147 -4.09 1.88 14.33
CA ALA A 147 -4.62 3.24 14.36
C ALA A 147 -5.32 3.58 15.68
N ASP A 148 -5.15 4.81 16.15
CA ASP A 148 -5.97 5.37 17.24
C ASP A 148 -7.25 6.08 16.73
N ASN A 149 -7.49 6.03 15.42
CA ASN A 149 -8.58 6.67 14.65
C ASN A 149 -8.51 8.21 14.55
N TYR A 150 -7.37 8.83 14.87
CA TYR A 150 -7.17 10.26 14.68
C TYR A 150 -6.04 10.55 13.69
N ILE A 151 -6.42 10.90 12.46
CA ILE A 151 -5.52 11.40 11.43
C ILE A 151 -5.87 12.86 11.14
N SER A 152 -4.87 13.72 11.10
CA SER A 152 -5.07 15.15 10.85
C SER A 152 -4.00 15.72 9.95
N SER A 153 -4.29 16.89 9.39
CA SER A 153 -3.40 17.68 8.56
C SER A 153 -3.56 19.17 8.84
N ALA A 154 -2.78 19.99 8.14
CA ALA A 154 -2.87 21.44 8.15
C ALA A 154 -3.55 21.96 6.89
N ARG A 155 -4.11 23.17 6.96
CA ARG A 155 -4.79 23.78 5.80
C ARG A 155 -3.86 24.67 5.01
N GLY A 156 -3.85 24.54 3.69
CA GLY A 156 -3.17 25.47 2.78
C GLY A 156 -1.64 25.46 2.87
N THR A 157 -1.05 24.47 3.54
CA THR A 157 0.41 24.37 3.72
C THR A 157 0.83 22.92 3.99
N ILE A 158 2.08 22.61 3.64
CA ILE A 158 2.75 21.36 3.99
C ILE A 158 3.56 21.55 5.29
N ASP A 159 4.31 22.64 5.43
CA ASP A 159 5.19 22.92 6.58
C ASP A 159 4.47 23.46 7.84
N ALA A 160 3.40 22.82 8.29
CA ALA A 160 2.70 23.30 9.48
C ALA A 160 3.32 22.82 10.79
N GLU A 161 3.53 23.76 11.72
CA GLU A 161 3.93 23.46 13.11
C GLU A 161 2.76 22.89 13.95
N HIS A 162 1.52 22.94 13.44
CA HIS A 162 0.31 22.49 14.14
C HIS A 162 -0.69 21.85 13.18
N TYR A 163 -1.44 20.87 13.68
CA TYR A 163 -2.51 20.17 12.98
C TYR A 163 -3.83 20.93 13.12
N ASP A 164 -4.44 21.29 11.99
CA ASP A 164 -5.58 22.22 11.92
C ASP A 164 -6.92 21.53 11.73
N ALA A 165 -6.91 20.35 11.11
CA ALA A 165 -8.13 19.63 10.77
C ALA A 165 -7.91 18.14 10.59
N ARG A 166 -8.97 17.40 10.88
CA ARG A 166 -9.04 15.97 10.64
C ARG A 166 -9.10 15.70 9.13
N ILE A 167 -8.38 14.66 8.70
CA ILE A 167 -8.57 14.02 7.39
C ILE A 167 -9.84 13.19 7.50
N VAL A 168 -10.88 13.55 6.75
CA VAL A 168 -12.23 12.97 6.87
C VAL A 168 -12.63 12.12 5.68
N SER A 169 -11.94 12.21 4.55
CA SER A 169 -12.18 11.32 3.41
C SER A 169 -11.92 9.86 3.80
N GLU A 170 -12.85 8.97 3.49
CA GLU A 170 -12.72 7.54 3.78
C GLU A 170 -11.58 6.93 2.98
N GLU A 171 -11.39 7.40 1.74
CA GLU A 171 -10.31 6.94 0.84
C GLU A 171 -8.95 7.34 1.41
N HIS A 172 -8.78 8.60 1.82
CA HIS A 172 -7.55 9.07 2.47
C HIS A 172 -7.25 8.32 3.77
N ASN A 173 -8.25 8.16 4.65
CA ASN A 173 -8.07 7.42 5.90
C ASN A 173 -7.67 5.97 5.62
N THR A 174 -8.33 5.31 4.68
CA THR A 174 -8.04 3.92 4.32
C THR A 174 -6.62 3.78 3.78
N ALA A 175 -6.19 4.66 2.87
CA ALA A 175 -4.84 4.63 2.32
C ALA A 175 -3.77 4.85 3.41
N ILE A 176 -3.94 5.84 4.30
CA ILE A 176 -2.97 6.12 5.38
C ILE A 176 -2.92 4.98 6.40
N HIS A 177 -4.06 4.41 6.78
CA HIS A 177 -4.08 3.24 7.66
C HIS A 177 -3.38 2.04 7.02
N THR A 178 -3.64 1.81 5.73
CA THR A 178 -3.05 0.68 5.00
C THR A 178 -1.55 0.84 4.82
N PHE A 179 -1.09 2.07 4.54
CA PHE A 179 0.32 2.43 4.51
C PHE A 179 1.02 1.97 5.80
N PHE A 180 0.47 2.30 6.97
CA PHE A 180 1.09 1.94 8.24
C PHE A 180 0.93 0.46 8.60
N SER A 181 -0.17 -0.19 8.24
CA SER A 181 -0.35 -1.63 8.49
C SER A 181 0.61 -2.49 7.68
N LEU A 182 0.96 -2.06 6.46
CA LEU A 182 1.86 -2.80 5.56
C LEU A 182 3.34 -2.51 5.81
N LEU A 183 3.65 -1.38 6.47
CA LEU A 183 5.02 -0.92 6.71
C LEU A 183 5.91 -1.96 7.42
N PRO A 184 5.48 -2.66 8.50
CA PRO A 184 6.29 -3.73 9.10
C PRO A 184 6.62 -4.87 8.14
N GLY A 185 5.71 -5.20 7.22
CA GLY A 185 5.90 -6.25 6.23
C GLY A 185 6.90 -5.84 5.14
N LEU A 186 6.80 -4.60 4.64
CA LEU A 186 7.77 -4.05 3.70
C LEU A 186 9.18 -3.99 4.30
N ARG A 187 9.31 -3.56 5.56
CA ARG A 187 10.62 -3.55 6.26
C ARG A 187 11.27 -4.93 6.29
N LYS A 188 10.50 -5.97 6.62
CA LYS A 188 11.01 -7.36 6.65
C LYS A 188 11.50 -7.82 5.28
N LYS A 189 10.84 -7.40 4.20
CA LYS A 189 11.28 -7.70 2.83
C LYS A 189 12.60 -7.02 2.51
N ILE A 190 12.68 -5.71 2.78
CA ILE A 190 13.88 -4.89 2.55
C ILE A 190 15.06 -5.48 3.33
N GLU A 191 14.91 -5.69 4.63
CA GLU A 191 15.96 -6.22 5.51
C GLU A 191 16.34 -7.67 5.18
N GLY A 192 15.36 -8.51 4.85
CA GLY A 192 15.59 -9.90 4.44
C GLY A 192 16.39 -10.02 3.14
N ASN A 193 16.23 -9.06 2.22
CA ASN A 193 16.99 -9.01 0.97
C ASN A 193 18.41 -8.47 1.16
N PHE A 194 18.66 -7.64 2.18
CA PHE A 194 20.02 -7.21 2.53
C PHE A 194 20.86 -8.29 3.23
N ILE A 195 20.23 -9.31 3.84
CA ILE A 195 20.93 -10.41 4.52
C ILE A 195 21.37 -11.52 3.54
N ASN A 196 20.86 -11.53 2.31
CA ASN A 196 21.12 -12.58 1.31
C ASN A 196 22.19 -12.21 0.25
N ILE A 197 23.10 -11.27 0.56
CA ILE A 197 24.25 -10.90 -0.30
C ILE A 197 25.56 -11.39 0.34
#